data_AF-A0A2E9TK29-F1
#
_entry.id   AF-A0A2E9TK29-F1
#
_cell.length_a   1.000
_cell.length_b   1.000
_cell.length_c   1.000
_cell.angle_alpha   90.00
_cell.angle_beta   90.00
_cell.angle_gamma   90.00
#
_symmetry.space_group_name_H-M   'P 1'
#
loop_
_entity.id
_entity.type
_entity.pdbx_description
1 polymer ?
#
loop_
_entity_poly.entity_id
_entity_poly.type
_entity_poly.pdbx_seq_one_letter_code
_entity_poly.pdbx_strand_id
1 'polypeptide(L)'
;MNLSGTAIIECQKCSNELAIDGSDICMDAVSSEERGMGPEVGYEGELECECPKCGNNVLIRHSAWEYPVGALNYSENEVEGGQLIEGFKDLDFSFQEEIYSFDEEFELYLPEKKIIITNLETSVDLLLAELARSPDLIYSIASRKFEELIAHIFSKQGFSVELTKRTRDGGRDIIALRNDLGIPVKYLIECKHYAKKNPVSVEVARALYGVQLQEGANKSVIATTSYFTRDTKKFVTAQNTTEWHMSLKDYQDIVGWLKSSSNG
;
A
#
# COMPACT_ATOMS: atom_id res chain seq x y z
N MET A 1 1.18 0.99 15.96
CA MET A 1 0.27 1.87 15.19
C MET A 1 1.12 2.92 14.49
N ASN A 2 0.81 3.36 13.27
CA ASN A 2 1.52 4.49 12.65
C ASN A 2 0.59 5.69 12.67
N LEU A 3 1.03 6.79 13.29
CA LEU A 3 0.28 8.03 13.31
C LEU A 3 0.57 8.79 12.01
N SER A 4 -0.48 9.28 11.35
CA SER A 4 -0.38 10.01 10.09
C SER A 4 -1.19 11.29 10.15
N GLY A 5 -0.76 12.31 9.42
CA GLY A 5 -1.34 13.65 9.47
C GLY A 5 -0.43 14.62 10.18
N THR A 6 -0.85 15.87 10.28
CA THR A 6 -0.03 16.95 10.82
C THR A 6 -0.79 17.63 11.94
N ALA A 7 -0.19 17.70 13.13
CA ALA A 7 -0.71 18.52 14.21
C ALA A 7 -0.13 19.93 14.11
N ILE A 8 -0.95 20.95 14.32
CA ILE A 8 -0.53 22.35 14.37
C ILE A 8 -0.60 22.81 15.82
N ILE A 9 0.54 23.19 16.36
CA ILE A 9 0.69 23.69 17.73
C ILE A 9 1.13 25.15 17.69
N GLU A 10 0.39 26.01 18.37
CA GLU A 10 0.83 27.37 18.63
C GLU A 10 1.76 27.40 19.84
N CYS A 11 2.99 27.89 19.64
CA CYS A 11 3.90 28.09 20.76
C CYS A 11 3.39 29.21 21.68
N GLN A 12 3.15 28.88 22.96
CA GLN A 12 2.60 29.81 23.95
C GLN A 12 3.47 31.05 24.22
N LYS A 13 4.77 31.00 23.90
CA LYS A 13 5.73 32.07 24.21
C LYS A 13 5.86 33.12 23.11
N CYS A 14 5.65 32.74 21.84
CA CYS A 14 5.93 33.62 20.71
C CYS A 14 4.89 33.55 19.57
N SER A 15 3.80 32.81 19.80
CA SER A 15 2.71 32.55 18.85
C SER A 15 3.19 32.03 17.50
N ASN A 16 4.31 31.30 17.49
CA ASN A 16 4.79 30.64 16.29
C ASN A 16 4.09 29.29 16.13
N GLU A 17 3.58 29.03 14.94
CA GLU A 17 2.99 27.74 14.60
C GLU A 17 4.08 26.69 14.36
N LEU A 18 3.86 25.52 14.94
CA LEU A 18 4.69 24.33 14.82
C LEU A 18 3.86 23.26 14.14
N ALA A 19 4.29 22.84 12.95
CA ALA A 19 3.71 21.69 12.27
C ALA A 19 4.50 20.45 12.69
N ILE A 20 3.84 19.51 13.36
CA ILE A 20 4.42 18.22 13.75
C ILE A 20 3.81 17.14 12.85
N ASP A 21 4.65 16.41 12.13
CA ASP A 21 4.21 15.25 11.35
C ASP A 21 4.00 14.06 12.30
N GLY A 22 2.84 13.42 12.23
CA GLY A 22 2.52 12.27 13.07
C GLY A 22 3.49 11.10 12.87
N SER A 23 4.16 11.01 11.70
CA SER A 23 5.18 10.01 11.45
C SER A 23 6.47 10.20 12.26
N ASP A 24 6.67 11.39 12.85
CA ASP A 24 7.77 11.67 13.76
C ASP A 24 7.50 11.16 15.19
N ILE A 25 6.27 10.74 15.50
CA ILE A 25 5.88 10.19 16.80
C ILE A 25 5.92 8.66 16.77
N CYS A 26 6.77 8.08 17.62
CA CYS A 26 6.83 6.63 17.80
C CYS A 26 5.71 6.17 18.74
N MET A 27 4.75 5.40 18.22
CA MET A 27 3.61 4.88 18.98
C MET A 27 3.89 3.46 19.49
N ASP A 28 3.97 3.30 20.80
CA ASP A 28 4.19 2.02 21.48
C ASP A 28 2.91 1.48 22.12
N ALA A 29 2.72 0.17 22.08
CA ALA A 29 1.60 -0.47 22.77
C ALA A 29 1.86 -0.49 24.29
N VAL A 30 1.01 0.18 25.06
CA VAL A 30 1.17 0.35 26.51
C VAL A 30 0.17 -0.45 27.33
N SER A 31 -0.96 -0.86 26.73
CA SER A 31 -2.01 -1.62 27.44
C SER A 31 -2.70 -2.64 26.54
N SER A 32 -3.20 -3.70 27.16
CA SER A 32 -3.96 -4.77 26.50
C SER A 32 -4.94 -5.39 27.50
N GLU A 33 -6.24 -5.24 27.26
CA GLU A 33 -7.31 -5.76 28.13
C GLU A 33 -8.29 -6.65 27.36
N GLU A 34 -8.59 -7.84 27.88
CA GLU A 34 -9.54 -8.76 27.24
C GLU A 34 -10.99 -8.30 27.40
N ARG A 35 -11.70 -8.20 26.28
CA ARG A 35 -13.12 -7.83 26.21
C ARG A 35 -13.89 -8.80 25.30
N GLY A 36 -15.20 -8.58 25.14
CA GLY A 36 -16.10 -9.50 24.45
C GLY A 36 -15.77 -9.78 22.97
N MET A 37 -15.07 -8.86 22.29
CA MET A 37 -14.68 -8.95 20.87
C MET A 37 -13.15 -9.12 20.69
N GLY A 38 -12.46 -9.58 21.73
CA GLY A 38 -10.99 -9.71 21.76
C GLY A 38 -10.33 -8.62 22.63
N PRO A 39 -9.00 -8.48 22.55
CA PRO A 39 -8.29 -7.50 23.36
C PRO A 39 -8.53 -6.07 22.84
N GLU A 40 -8.76 -5.13 23.75
CA GLU A 40 -8.57 -3.70 23.50
C GLU A 40 -7.09 -3.38 23.72
N VAL A 41 -6.46 -2.73 22.74
CA VAL A 41 -5.03 -2.39 22.78
C VAL A 41 -4.88 -0.88 22.80
N GLY A 42 -4.19 -0.35 23.81
CA GLY A 42 -3.83 1.07 23.90
C GLY A 42 -2.40 1.34 23.41
N TYR A 43 -2.23 2.44 22.70
CA TYR A 43 -0.97 2.93 22.17
C TYR A 43 -0.72 4.35 22.67
N GLU A 44 0.52 4.65 23.02
CA GLU A 44 0.96 5.99 23.41
C GLU A 44 2.25 6.35 22.66
N GLY A 45 2.40 7.63 22.32
CA GLY A 45 3.62 8.17 21.75
C GLY A 45 3.80 9.63 22.12
N GLU A 46 5.04 10.07 22.25
CA GLU A 46 5.36 11.44 22.62
C GLU A 46 6.53 12.00 21.80
N LEU A 47 6.52 13.32 21.59
CA LEU A 47 7.59 14.03 20.88
C LEU A 47 7.84 15.39 21.55
N GLU A 48 9.09 15.62 21.93
CA GLU A 48 9.60 16.92 22.37
C GLU A 48 10.25 17.65 21.20
N CYS A 49 9.88 18.91 21.00
CA CYS A 49 10.51 19.79 20.01
C CYS A 49 10.74 21.19 20.56
N GLU A 50 11.71 21.90 19.99
CA GLU A 50 12.00 23.28 20.35
C GLU A 50 11.37 24.24 19.34
N CYS A 51 10.73 25.30 19.83
CA CYS A 51 10.20 26.34 18.98
C CYS A 51 11.34 27.06 18.23
N PRO A 52 11.38 27.04 16.89
CA PRO A 52 12.50 27.58 16.11
C PRO A 52 12.66 29.10 16.26
N LYS A 53 11.62 29.79 16.72
CA LYS A 53 11.61 31.25 16.90
C LYS A 53 12.09 31.70 18.29
N CYS A 54 11.88 30.91 19.35
CA CYS A 54 12.12 31.37 20.73
C CYS A 54 12.79 30.35 21.65
N GLY A 55 13.10 29.15 21.15
CA GLY A 55 13.72 28.05 21.90
C GLY A 55 12.86 27.51 23.05
N ASN A 56 11.53 27.69 22.98
CA ASN A 56 10.62 27.13 23.98
C ASN A 56 10.35 25.65 23.67
N ASN A 57 10.51 24.78 24.67
CA ASN A 57 10.21 23.36 24.52
C ASN A 57 8.70 23.14 24.46
N VAL A 58 8.28 22.31 23.52
CA VAL A 58 6.89 21.88 23.30
C VAL A 58 6.90 20.36 23.30
N LEU A 59 6.05 19.76 24.13
CA LEU A 59 5.86 18.32 24.21
C LEU A 59 4.45 18.02 23.71
N ILE A 60 4.32 17.11 22.75
CA ILE A 60 3.03 16.54 22.35
C ILE A 60 3.01 15.07 22.73
N ARG A 61 1.91 14.63 23.35
CA ARG A 61 1.59 13.23 23.61
C ARG A 61 0.32 12.86 22.86
N HIS A 62 0.35 11.72 22.19
CA HIS A 62 -0.79 11.13 21.50
C HIS A 62 -1.10 9.76 22.10
N SER A 63 -2.37 9.53 22.43
CA SER A 63 -2.85 8.25 22.97
C SER A 63 -3.99 7.74 22.08
N ALA A 64 -4.01 6.44 21.80
CA ALA A 64 -5.02 5.83 20.94
C ALA A 64 -5.37 4.41 21.39
N TRP A 65 -6.65 4.01 21.28
CA TRP A 65 -7.15 2.69 21.68
C TRP A 65 -7.86 2.01 20.51
N GLU A 66 -7.51 0.75 20.25
CA GLU A 66 -8.15 -0.10 19.24
C GLU A 66 -9.06 -1.14 19.89
N TYR A 67 -10.33 -1.21 19.48
CA TYR A 67 -11.24 -2.30 19.88
C TYR A 67 -12.41 -2.46 18.90
N PRO A 68 -12.56 -3.65 18.26
CA PRO A 68 -11.64 -4.79 18.28
C PRO A 68 -10.30 -4.46 17.60
N VAL A 69 -9.28 -5.30 17.78
CA VAL A 69 -7.94 -5.11 17.20
C VAL A 69 -8.01 -4.71 15.72
N GLY A 70 -7.34 -3.61 15.35
CA GLY A 70 -7.35 -3.04 14.01
C GLY A 70 -8.50 -2.07 13.70
N ALA A 71 -9.37 -1.75 14.66
CA ALA A 71 -10.38 -0.70 14.56
C ALA A 71 -10.15 0.35 15.65
N LEU A 72 -9.84 1.59 15.24
CA LEU A 72 -9.66 2.72 16.15
C LEU A 72 -10.98 3.01 16.87
N ASN A 73 -10.94 2.99 18.20
CA ASN A 73 -12.09 3.25 19.06
C ASN A 73 -12.05 4.69 19.61
N TYR A 74 -10.89 5.14 20.08
CA TYR A 74 -10.68 6.46 20.66
C TYR A 74 -9.24 6.93 20.49
N SER A 75 -9.04 8.24 20.45
CA SER A 75 -7.73 8.89 20.38
C SER A 75 -7.79 10.28 21.04
N GLU A 76 -6.65 10.73 21.57
CA GLU A 76 -6.51 12.05 22.19
C GLU A 76 -5.11 12.64 22.00
N ASN A 77 -5.03 13.96 22.12
CA ASN A 77 -3.80 14.75 21.99
C ASN A 77 -3.63 15.64 23.21
N GLU A 78 -2.50 15.51 23.89
CA GLU A 78 -2.09 16.39 24.99
C GLU A 78 -0.87 17.20 24.56
N VAL A 79 -0.86 18.50 24.87
CA VAL A 79 0.26 19.39 24.53
C VAL A 79 0.69 20.17 25.76
N GLU A 80 1.99 20.14 26.06
CA GLU A 80 2.65 21.01 27.02
C GLU A 80 3.56 22.00 26.31
N GLY A 81 3.65 23.23 26.81
CA GLY A 81 4.52 24.26 26.19
C GLY A 81 3.91 24.95 24.96
N GLY A 82 2.69 24.59 24.56
CA GLY A 82 1.97 25.18 23.44
C GLY A 82 0.45 24.93 23.54
N GLN A 83 -0.30 25.48 22.58
CA GLN A 83 -1.73 25.28 22.44
C GLN A 83 -1.99 24.51 21.14
N LEU A 84 -2.74 23.41 21.22
CA LEU A 84 -3.14 22.66 20.05
C LEU A 84 -4.19 23.46 19.26
N ILE A 85 -3.87 23.79 18.00
CA ILE A 85 -4.81 24.40 17.05
C ILE A 85 -5.53 23.30 16.28
N GLU A 86 -4.77 22.35 15.75
CA GLU A 86 -5.27 21.21 14.98
C GLU A 86 -4.55 19.95 15.47
N GLY A 87 -5.31 18.95 15.93
CA GLY A 87 -4.78 17.63 16.30
C GLY A 87 -4.41 16.79 15.08
N PHE A 88 -3.75 15.66 15.31
CA PHE A 88 -3.63 14.65 14.26
C PHE A 88 -5.05 14.28 13.81
N LYS A 89 -5.31 14.38 12.50
CA LYS A 89 -6.61 14.00 11.96
C LYS A 89 -6.81 12.51 12.22
N ASP A 90 -7.79 12.20 13.05
CA ASP A 90 -8.28 10.84 13.19
C ASP A 90 -8.65 10.35 11.80
N LEU A 91 -8.12 9.18 11.44
CA LEU A 91 -8.44 8.49 10.20
C LEU A 91 -9.94 8.22 10.19
N ASP A 92 -10.68 9.13 9.58
CA ASP A 92 -12.10 9.01 9.38
C ASP A 92 -12.31 7.89 8.35
N PHE A 93 -12.62 6.70 8.86
CA PHE A 93 -13.20 5.62 8.07
C PHE A 93 -14.63 6.02 7.69
N SER A 94 -14.79 6.86 6.68
CA SER A 94 -16.02 6.89 5.91
C SER A 94 -15.80 7.28 4.46
N PHE A 95 -16.47 6.53 3.59
CA PHE A 95 -16.57 6.76 2.18
C PHE A 95 -17.10 8.16 1.89
N GLN A 96 -16.48 8.88 0.94
CA GLN A 96 -17.24 9.81 0.10
C GLN A 96 -16.59 9.94 -1.28
N GLU A 97 -17.37 9.57 -2.31
CA GLU A 97 -17.34 10.31 -3.56
C GLU A 97 -17.57 11.79 -3.23
N GLU A 98 -16.76 12.69 -3.77
CA GLU A 98 -17.30 13.75 -4.62
C GLU A 98 -16.21 14.57 -5.32
N ILE A 99 -16.64 15.02 -6.48
CA ILE A 99 -15.99 15.85 -7.49
C ILE A 99 -15.87 17.28 -6.96
N TYR A 100 -14.68 17.88 -6.93
CA TYR A 100 -14.56 19.34 -7.00
C TYR A 100 -13.39 19.76 -7.89
N SER A 101 -13.78 20.46 -8.96
CA SER A 101 -12.99 21.38 -9.76
C SER A 101 -12.52 22.56 -8.89
N PHE A 102 -11.30 23.04 -9.12
CA PHE A 102 -10.89 24.38 -8.70
C PHE A 102 -10.31 25.13 -9.89
N ASP A 103 -11.07 26.15 -10.32
CA ASP A 103 -10.58 27.34 -10.99
C ASP A 103 -10.15 28.32 -9.89
N GLU A 104 -8.87 28.68 -9.82
CA GLU A 104 -8.37 30.07 -9.78
C GLU A 104 -6.85 30.14 -9.45
N GLU A 105 -6.14 30.73 -10.41
CA GLU A 105 -4.89 31.51 -10.36
C GLU A 105 -3.73 31.07 -9.45
N PHE A 106 -2.87 30.20 -9.99
CA PHE A 106 -1.43 30.27 -9.72
C PHE A 106 -0.69 30.68 -10.99
N GLU A 107 0.04 31.80 -10.94
CA GLU A 107 1.05 32.15 -11.95
C GLU A 107 2.15 31.09 -11.94
N LEU A 108 2.01 30.12 -12.85
CA LEU A 108 3.01 29.09 -13.11
C LEU A 108 4.17 29.69 -13.92
N TYR A 109 5.34 29.85 -13.28
CA TYR A 109 6.61 29.92 -14.02
C TYR A 109 6.86 28.57 -14.69
N LEU A 110 6.56 28.48 -15.98
CA LEU A 110 6.94 27.37 -16.86
C LEU A 110 8.28 27.70 -17.53
N PRO A 111 9.39 26.98 -17.26
CA PRO A 111 10.48 26.92 -18.21
C PRO A 111 10.00 26.15 -19.45
N GLU A 112 10.32 26.67 -20.62
CA GLU A 112 9.84 26.25 -21.93
C GLU A 112 10.08 24.76 -22.24
N LYS A 113 9.12 23.92 -21.86
CA LYS A 113 8.76 22.71 -22.61
C LYS A 113 7.40 22.21 -22.12
N LYS A 114 6.36 22.49 -22.90
CA LYS A 114 5.07 21.80 -22.77
C LYS A 114 5.29 20.31 -23.09
N ILE A 115 5.45 19.49 -22.05
CA ILE A 115 5.18 18.06 -22.17
C ILE A 115 3.72 17.91 -21.80
N ILE A 116 2.91 17.55 -22.79
CA ILE A 116 1.56 17.08 -22.54
C ILE A 116 1.73 15.78 -21.76
N ILE A 117 1.39 15.74 -20.46
CA ILE A 117 1.27 14.47 -19.72
C ILE A 117 -0.05 13.83 -20.14
N THR A 118 -0.07 13.34 -21.37
CA THR A 118 -0.86 12.16 -21.69
C THR A 118 -0.03 10.96 -21.25
N ASN A 119 -0.65 10.07 -20.48
CA ASN A 119 -0.24 8.69 -20.19
C ASN A 119 0.28 8.43 -18.77
N LEU A 120 -0.57 7.77 -17.98
CA LEU A 120 -0.19 6.94 -16.84
C LEU A 120 0.99 5.98 -17.16
N GLU A 121 1.15 5.58 -18.42
CA GLU A 121 2.22 4.70 -18.91
C GLU A 121 3.62 5.23 -18.59
N THR A 122 3.87 6.53 -18.77
CA THR A 122 5.20 7.13 -18.57
C THR A 122 5.69 6.99 -17.12
N SER A 123 4.78 7.04 -16.14
CA SER A 123 5.15 6.94 -14.72
C SER A 123 5.54 5.51 -14.32
N VAL A 124 4.85 4.49 -14.85
CA VAL A 124 5.12 3.09 -14.52
C VAL A 124 6.32 2.56 -15.30
N ASP A 125 6.55 3.03 -16.53
CA ASP A 125 7.75 2.71 -17.31
C ASP A 125 9.03 3.25 -16.66
N LEU A 126 9.00 4.48 -16.12
CA LEU A 126 10.11 5.03 -15.35
C LEU A 126 10.36 4.22 -14.07
N LEU A 127 9.28 3.86 -13.36
CA LEU A 127 9.37 3.00 -12.18
C LEU A 127 9.98 1.63 -12.53
N LEU A 128 9.57 1.02 -13.64
CA LEU A 128 10.14 -0.24 -14.14
C LEU A 128 11.63 -0.12 -14.41
N ALA A 129 12.06 0.93 -15.11
CA ALA A 129 13.46 1.15 -15.44
C ALA A 129 14.33 1.39 -14.19
N GLU A 130 13.77 2.02 -13.16
CA GLU A 130 14.46 2.22 -11.89
C GLU A 130 14.51 0.94 -11.06
N LEU A 131 13.41 0.19 -10.97
CA LEU A 131 13.36 -1.10 -10.29
C LEU A 131 14.22 -2.17 -10.99
N ALA A 132 14.39 -2.11 -12.31
CA ALA A 132 15.30 -2.98 -13.04
C ALA A 132 16.77 -2.73 -12.66
N ARG A 133 17.14 -1.47 -12.35
CA ARG A 133 18.48 -1.08 -11.89
C ARG A 133 18.68 -1.38 -10.41
N SER A 134 17.68 -1.07 -9.59
CA SER A 134 17.72 -1.17 -8.13
C SER A 134 16.49 -1.93 -7.59
N PRO A 135 16.46 -3.28 -7.69
CA PRO A 135 15.24 -4.03 -7.38
C PRO A 135 14.82 -4.02 -5.91
N ASP A 136 15.70 -3.64 -4.99
CA ASP A 136 15.35 -3.47 -3.57
C ASP A 136 14.38 -2.31 -3.32
N LEU A 137 14.27 -1.33 -4.23
CA LEU A 137 13.30 -0.24 -4.13
C LEU A 137 11.85 -0.74 -4.26
N ILE A 138 11.64 -2.00 -4.67
CA ILE A 138 10.29 -2.58 -4.72
C ILE A 138 9.64 -2.64 -3.33
N TYR A 139 10.40 -2.57 -2.23
CA TYR A 139 9.83 -2.54 -0.87
C TYR A 139 9.40 -1.15 -0.42
N SER A 140 9.83 -0.09 -1.11
CA SER A 140 9.48 1.30 -0.78
C SER A 140 8.28 1.84 -1.58
N ILE A 141 7.73 1.04 -2.50
CA ILE A 141 6.51 1.43 -3.23
C ILE A 141 5.26 0.97 -2.49
N ALA A 142 4.15 1.66 -2.68
CA ALA A 142 2.86 1.24 -2.13
C ALA A 142 2.35 -0.06 -2.79
N SER A 143 1.54 -0.85 -2.09
CA SER A 143 0.97 -2.11 -2.61
C SER A 143 0.24 -1.94 -3.93
N ARG A 144 -0.52 -0.86 -4.10
CA ARG A 144 -1.19 -0.56 -5.37
C ARG A 144 -0.22 -0.25 -6.50
N LYS A 145 0.91 0.39 -6.21
CA LYS A 145 1.98 0.59 -7.20
C LYS A 145 2.64 -0.74 -7.58
N PHE A 146 2.73 -1.68 -6.66
CA PHE A 146 3.15 -3.05 -6.98
C PHE A 146 2.13 -3.76 -7.90
N GLU A 147 0.83 -3.64 -7.64
CA GLU A 147 -0.21 -4.17 -8.54
C GLU A 147 -0.14 -3.55 -9.95
N GLU A 148 -0.02 -2.22 -10.03
CA GLU A 148 0.15 -1.48 -11.29
C GLU A 148 1.39 -1.94 -12.05
N LEU A 149 2.51 -2.15 -11.35
CA LEU A 149 3.76 -2.67 -11.90
C LEU A 149 3.56 -4.06 -12.51
N ILE A 150 2.94 -4.98 -11.78
CA ILE A 150 2.66 -6.34 -12.29
C ILE A 150 1.71 -6.28 -13.49
N ALA A 151 0.64 -5.47 -13.43
CA ALA A 151 -0.27 -5.30 -14.55
C ALA A 151 0.46 -4.77 -15.79
N HIS A 152 1.36 -3.80 -15.63
CA HIS A 152 2.14 -3.25 -16.74
C HIS A 152 3.11 -4.28 -17.33
N ILE A 153 3.73 -5.12 -16.50
CA ILE A 153 4.55 -6.25 -16.98
C ILE A 153 3.71 -7.20 -17.83
N PHE A 154 2.52 -7.58 -17.38
CA PHE A 154 1.62 -8.44 -18.18
C PHE A 154 1.16 -7.76 -19.47
N SER A 155 0.89 -6.44 -19.42
CA SER A 155 0.56 -5.64 -20.60
C SER A 155 1.68 -5.67 -21.64
N LYS A 156 2.93 -5.45 -21.23
CA LYS A 156 4.12 -5.58 -22.10
C LYS A 156 4.30 -6.97 -22.70
N GLN A 157 3.76 -8.00 -22.06
CA GLN A 157 3.76 -9.39 -22.55
C GLN A 157 2.55 -9.71 -23.45
N GLY A 158 1.81 -8.70 -23.90
CA GLY A 158 0.73 -8.82 -24.87
C GLY A 158 -0.63 -9.19 -24.27
N PHE A 159 -0.82 -9.02 -22.95
CA PHE A 159 -2.13 -9.17 -22.33
C PHE A 159 -2.89 -7.84 -22.31
N SER A 160 -4.20 -7.88 -22.53
CA SER A 160 -5.10 -6.83 -22.09
C SER A 160 -5.32 -6.99 -20.59
N VAL A 161 -4.98 -5.97 -19.80
CA VAL A 161 -5.02 -6.05 -18.33
C VAL A 161 -6.09 -5.12 -17.75
N GLU A 162 -6.76 -5.60 -16.73
CA GLU A 162 -7.70 -4.84 -15.91
C GLU A 162 -7.27 -4.97 -14.44
N LEU A 163 -7.05 -3.84 -13.78
CA LEU A 163 -6.84 -3.79 -12.34
C LEU A 163 -8.19 -3.76 -11.64
N THR A 164 -8.43 -4.71 -10.72
CA THR A 164 -9.66 -4.73 -9.92
C THR A 164 -9.65 -3.59 -8.90
N LYS A 165 -10.85 -3.25 -8.42
CA LYS A 165 -11.03 -2.23 -7.36
C LYS A 165 -10.50 -2.79 -6.03
N ARG A 166 -10.00 -1.90 -5.16
CA ARG A 166 -9.49 -2.24 -3.81
C ARG A 166 -10.54 -2.79 -2.84
N THR A 167 -11.83 -2.67 -3.16
CA THR A 167 -12.90 -3.29 -2.36
C THR A 167 -12.72 -4.81 -2.42
N ARG A 168 -13.05 -5.53 -1.33
CA ARG A 168 -12.86 -6.98 -1.11
C ARG A 168 -13.61 -7.90 -2.11
N ASP A 169 -13.62 -7.57 -3.39
CA ASP A 169 -14.27 -8.33 -4.43
C ASP A 169 -13.31 -9.42 -4.94
N GLY A 170 -13.36 -10.57 -4.27
CA GLY A 170 -13.07 -11.83 -4.93
C GLY A 170 -11.60 -12.23 -5.07
N GLY A 171 -10.71 -11.76 -4.21
CA GLY A 171 -9.38 -12.38 -3.99
C GLY A 171 -8.45 -12.42 -5.19
N ARG A 172 -8.48 -11.36 -6.02
CA ARG A 172 -7.55 -11.10 -7.13
C ARG A 172 -7.41 -9.59 -7.33
N ASP A 173 -6.23 -9.15 -7.77
CA ASP A 173 -5.93 -7.74 -8.03
C ASP A 173 -5.93 -7.39 -9.52
N ILE A 174 -5.71 -8.39 -10.39
CA ILE A 174 -5.55 -8.19 -11.82
C ILE A 174 -6.26 -9.31 -12.61
N ILE A 175 -6.96 -8.91 -13.66
CA ILE A 175 -7.48 -9.80 -14.69
C ILE A 175 -6.65 -9.54 -15.95
N ALA A 176 -5.96 -10.56 -16.45
CA ALA A 176 -5.19 -10.47 -17.68
C ALA A 176 -5.79 -11.38 -18.75
N LEU A 177 -6.18 -10.79 -19.87
CA LEU A 177 -6.81 -11.46 -21.00
C LEU A 177 -5.85 -11.45 -22.19
N ARG A 178 -5.74 -12.59 -22.88
CA ARG A 178 -5.05 -12.66 -24.16
C ARG A 178 -5.85 -13.50 -25.14
N ASN A 179 -5.68 -13.23 -26.42
CA ASN A 179 -6.28 -14.02 -27.47
C ASN A 179 -5.18 -14.66 -28.32
N ASP A 180 -4.99 -15.96 -28.13
CA ASP A 180 -3.96 -16.74 -28.83
C ASP A 180 -4.64 -17.52 -29.96
N LEU A 181 -4.42 -17.10 -31.21
CA LEU A 181 -5.00 -17.74 -32.41
C LEU A 181 -6.55 -17.83 -32.41
N GLY A 182 -7.23 -16.85 -31.82
CA GLY A 182 -8.70 -16.85 -31.70
C GLY A 182 -9.21 -17.52 -30.43
N ILE A 183 -8.33 -18.06 -29.58
CA ILE A 183 -8.68 -18.74 -28.33
C ILE A 183 -8.46 -17.76 -27.17
N PRO A 184 -9.52 -17.34 -26.45
CA PRO A 184 -9.36 -16.47 -25.31
C PRO A 184 -8.75 -17.21 -24.12
N VAL A 185 -7.80 -16.55 -23.47
CA VAL A 185 -7.13 -17.03 -22.27
C VAL A 185 -7.29 -15.98 -21.18
N LYS A 186 -7.80 -16.39 -20.01
CA LYS A 186 -8.03 -15.55 -18.85
C LYS A 186 -7.11 -15.97 -17.69
N TYR A 187 -6.29 -15.03 -17.24
CA TYR A 187 -5.45 -15.16 -16.06
C TYR A 187 -5.97 -14.29 -14.94
N LEU A 188 -5.94 -14.82 -13.72
CA LEU A 188 -6.21 -14.06 -12.49
C LEU A 188 -4.93 -13.92 -11.70
N ILE A 189 -4.58 -12.70 -11.30
CA ILE A 189 -3.34 -12.44 -10.57
C ILE A 189 -3.68 -11.80 -9.23
N GLU A 190 -3.13 -12.38 -8.17
CA GLU A 190 -3.14 -11.84 -6.80
C GLU A 190 -1.72 -11.33 -6.48
N CYS A 191 -1.62 -10.11 -6.00
CA CYS A 191 -0.39 -9.44 -5.64
C CYS A 191 -0.27 -9.32 -4.11
N LYS A 192 0.77 -9.92 -3.54
CA LYS A 192 1.11 -9.79 -2.11
C LYS A 192 2.40 -9.00 -1.94
N HIS A 193 2.25 -7.70 -1.66
CA HIS A 193 3.35 -6.81 -1.31
C HIS A 193 3.73 -6.96 0.17
N TYR A 194 4.54 -7.98 0.48
CA TYR A 194 4.97 -8.30 1.84
C TYR A 194 6.44 -7.99 2.05
N ALA A 195 6.81 -7.72 3.30
CA ALA A 195 8.20 -7.59 3.72
C ALA A 195 8.98 -8.89 3.47
N LYS A 196 10.29 -8.78 3.22
CA LYS A 196 11.21 -9.90 2.90
C LYS A 196 11.09 -11.11 3.82
N LYS A 197 10.77 -10.91 5.10
CA LYS A 197 10.71 -11.97 6.13
C LYS A 197 9.32 -12.56 6.31
N ASN A 198 8.28 -12.02 5.67
CA ASN A 198 6.90 -12.45 5.86
C ASN A 198 6.43 -13.30 4.66
N PRO A 199 6.40 -14.64 4.77
CA PRO A 199 6.05 -15.50 3.65
C PRO A 199 4.55 -15.54 3.37
N VAL A 200 4.20 -15.77 2.11
CA VAL A 200 2.82 -16.01 1.69
C VAL A 200 2.39 -17.42 2.09
N SER A 201 1.34 -17.48 2.93
CA SER A 201 0.78 -18.71 3.47
C SER A 201 -0.13 -19.44 2.46
N VAL A 202 -0.55 -20.66 2.82
CA VAL A 202 -1.31 -21.54 1.92
C VAL A 202 -2.76 -21.07 1.73
N GLU A 203 -3.28 -20.29 2.67
CA GLU A 203 -4.63 -19.72 2.64
C GLU A 203 -4.84 -18.82 1.42
N VAL A 204 -3.83 -18.00 1.07
CA VAL A 204 -3.87 -17.14 -0.13
C VAL A 204 -4.01 -17.99 -1.39
N ALA A 205 -3.24 -19.09 -1.48
CA ALA A 205 -3.31 -19.99 -2.62
C ALA A 205 -4.65 -20.71 -2.72
N ARG A 206 -5.21 -21.18 -1.61
CA ARG A 206 -6.54 -21.81 -1.58
C ARG A 206 -7.63 -20.84 -1.99
N ALA A 207 -7.58 -19.60 -1.50
CA ALA A 207 -8.57 -18.58 -1.84
C ALA A 207 -8.55 -18.27 -3.34
N LEU A 208 -7.38 -17.94 -3.90
CA LEU A 208 -7.25 -17.64 -5.32
C LEU A 208 -7.63 -18.83 -6.21
N TYR A 209 -7.30 -20.06 -5.78
CA TYR A 209 -7.72 -21.26 -6.51
C TYR A 209 -9.24 -21.42 -6.55
N GLY A 210 -9.94 -21.15 -5.44
CA GLY A 210 -11.40 -21.14 -5.41
C GLY A 210 -11.99 -20.13 -6.39
N VAL A 211 -11.43 -18.92 -6.43
CA VAL A 211 -11.84 -17.86 -7.36
C VAL A 211 -11.57 -18.28 -8.82
N GLN A 212 -10.41 -18.87 -9.10
CA GLN A 212 -10.06 -19.36 -10.43
C GLN A 212 -11.10 -20.35 -10.95
N LEU A 213 -11.50 -21.31 -10.12
CA LEU A 213 -12.52 -22.31 -10.48
C LEU A 213 -13.90 -21.67 -10.67
N GLN A 214 -14.31 -20.78 -9.77
CA GLN A 214 -15.60 -20.09 -9.85
C GLN A 214 -15.73 -19.25 -11.12
N GLU A 215 -14.64 -18.60 -11.55
CA GLU A 215 -14.64 -17.70 -12.70
C GLU A 215 -14.21 -18.34 -14.03
N GLY A 216 -13.90 -19.64 -14.02
CA GLY A 216 -13.44 -20.36 -15.20
C GLY A 216 -12.12 -19.82 -15.79
N ALA A 217 -11.23 -19.28 -14.96
CA ALA A 217 -9.95 -18.77 -15.42
C ALA A 217 -8.97 -19.91 -15.73
N ASN A 218 -8.24 -19.79 -16.85
CA ASN A 218 -7.33 -20.82 -17.33
C ASN A 218 -6.12 -21.00 -16.41
N LYS A 219 -5.66 -19.90 -15.79
CA LYS A 219 -4.53 -19.89 -14.88
C LYS A 219 -4.72 -18.83 -13.80
N SER A 220 -4.21 -19.10 -12.61
CA SER A 220 -3.99 -18.07 -11.61
C SER A 220 -2.51 -17.90 -11.26
N VAL A 221 -2.14 -16.69 -10.85
CA VAL A 221 -0.78 -16.32 -10.50
C VAL A 221 -0.79 -15.61 -9.16
N ILE A 222 0.13 -15.99 -8.27
CA ILE A 222 0.41 -15.20 -7.06
C ILE A 222 1.77 -14.57 -7.24
N ALA A 223 1.80 -13.24 -7.30
CA ALA A 223 3.00 -12.42 -7.37
C ALA A 223 3.30 -11.83 -5.98
N THR A 224 4.52 -11.98 -5.49
CA THR A 224 4.91 -11.41 -4.19
C THR A 224 6.32 -10.87 -4.19
N THR A 225 6.54 -9.81 -3.40
CA THR A 225 7.87 -9.29 -3.06
C THR A 225 8.57 -10.10 -1.97
N SER A 226 7.93 -11.15 -1.44
CA SER A 226 8.49 -12.03 -0.43
C SER A 226 8.74 -13.43 -1.02
N TYR A 227 8.55 -14.47 -0.23
CA TYR A 227 8.68 -15.87 -0.60
C TYR A 227 7.44 -16.66 -0.15
N PHE A 228 7.33 -17.91 -0.60
CA PHE A 228 6.20 -18.79 -0.27
C PHE A 228 6.57 -19.82 0.80
N THR A 229 5.64 -20.12 1.70
CA THR A 229 5.82 -21.21 2.66
C THR A 229 5.94 -22.56 1.95
N ARG A 230 6.55 -23.55 2.63
CA ARG A 230 6.65 -24.92 2.11
C ARG A 230 5.27 -25.51 1.80
N ASP A 231 4.28 -25.23 2.63
CA ASP A 231 2.94 -25.78 2.45
C ASP A 231 2.17 -25.09 1.32
N THR A 232 2.40 -23.80 1.08
CA THR A 232 1.91 -23.12 -0.14
C THR A 232 2.47 -23.78 -1.40
N LYS A 233 3.80 -24.01 -1.43
CA LYS A 233 4.46 -24.69 -2.56
C LYS A 233 3.90 -26.10 -2.76
N LYS A 234 3.79 -26.89 -1.69
CA LYS A 234 3.18 -28.23 -1.74
C LYS A 234 1.75 -28.20 -2.24
N PHE A 235 0.92 -27.26 -1.78
CA PHE A 235 -0.48 -27.15 -2.21
C PHE A 235 -0.56 -26.91 -3.71
N VAL A 236 0.21 -25.95 -4.23
CA VAL A 236 0.25 -25.68 -5.67
C VAL A 236 0.77 -26.87 -6.46
N THR A 237 1.84 -27.54 -5.99
CA THR A 237 2.35 -28.75 -6.65
C THR A 237 1.38 -29.93 -6.59
N ALA A 238 0.63 -30.11 -5.50
CA ALA A 238 -0.28 -31.24 -5.30
C ALA A 238 -1.66 -31.06 -5.97
N GLN A 239 -2.18 -29.83 -6.01
CA GLN A 239 -3.41 -29.47 -6.72
C GLN A 239 -3.19 -29.37 -8.23
N ASN A 240 -1.93 -29.23 -8.66
CA ASN A 240 -1.52 -29.39 -10.06
C ASN A 240 -1.59 -30.88 -10.47
N THR A 241 -2.79 -31.43 -10.68
CA THR A 241 -2.93 -32.62 -11.57
C THR A 241 -2.48 -32.30 -13.00
N THR A 242 -2.36 -31.01 -13.31
CA THR A 242 -1.65 -30.41 -14.45
C THR A 242 -0.85 -29.23 -13.91
N GLU A 243 0.47 -29.17 -14.11
CA GLU A 243 1.41 -28.09 -13.68
C GLU A 243 1.02 -26.65 -14.13
N TRP A 244 -0.13 -26.51 -14.76
CA TRP A 244 -0.53 -25.40 -15.61
C TRP A 244 -1.59 -24.49 -14.97
N HIS A 245 -2.18 -24.86 -13.82
CA HIS A 245 -3.34 -24.15 -13.26
C HIS A 245 -2.94 -22.97 -12.37
N MET A 246 -1.94 -23.13 -11.50
CA MET A 246 -1.46 -22.06 -10.63
C MET A 246 0.04 -21.82 -10.81
N SER A 247 0.48 -20.56 -10.71
CA SER A 247 1.90 -20.19 -10.77
C SER A 247 2.27 -19.29 -9.60
N LEU A 248 3.32 -19.67 -8.87
CA LEU A 248 3.89 -18.88 -7.79
C LEU A 248 5.04 -18.05 -8.34
N LYS A 249 5.05 -16.75 -8.03
CA LYS A 249 6.05 -15.79 -8.50
C LYS A 249 6.57 -14.97 -7.33
N ASP A 250 7.75 -15.35 -6.86
CA ASP A 250 8.38 -14.72 -5.70
C ASP A 250 9.27 -13.54 -6.13
N TYR A 251 9.92 -12.89 -5.16
CA TYR A 251 10.78 -11.75 -5.43
C TYR A 251 11.78 -12.01 -6.56
N GLN A 252 12.41 -13.18 -6.62
CA GLN A 252 13.41 -13.48 -7.65
C GLN A 252 12.78 -13.57 -9.04
N ASP A 253 11.58 -14.16 -9.14
CA ASP A 253 10.81 -14.17 -10.39
C ASP A 253 10.46 -12.74 -10.84
N ILE A 254 10.00 -11.88 -9.92
CA ILE A 254 9.64 -10.50 -10.25
C ILE A 254 10.87 -9.73 -10.73
N VAL A 255 12.02 -9.86 -10.06
CA VAL A 255 13.29 -9.26 -10.53
C VAL A 255 13.66 -9.76 -11.93
N GLY A 256 13.43 -11.04 -12.22
CA GLY A 256 13.57 -11.59 -13.56
C GLY A 256 12.70 -10.86 -14.59
N TRP A 257 11.42 -10.65 -14.28
CA TRP A 257 10.48 -9.93 -15.13
C TRP A 257 10.84 -8.46 -15.35
N LEU A 258 11.35 -7.78 -14.32
CA LEU A 258 11.81 -6.38 -14.40
C LEU A 258 12.98 -6.25 -15.39
N LYS A 259 13.93 -7.19 -15.34
CA LYS A 259 15.09 -7.20 -16.23
C LYS A 259 14.74 -7.59 -17.66
N SER A 260 13.78 -8.48 -17.87
CA SER A 260 13.34 -8.82 -19.23
C SER A 260 12.52 -7.71 -19.87
N SER A 261 11.70 -7.00 -19.08
CA SER A 261 10.77 -5.97 -19.58
C SER A 261 11.42 -4.60 -19.79
N SER A 262 12.69 -4.43 -19.41
CA SER A 262 13.49 -3.21 -19.60
C SER A 262 14.40 -3.27 -20.84
N ASN A 263 14.58 -4.46 -21.43
CA ASN A 263 15.41 -4.68 -22.63
C ASN A 263 14.59 -4.79 -23.93
N GLY A 264 13.30 -4.47 -23.88
CA GLY A 264 12.36 -4.56 -25.01
C GLY A 264 11.77 -3.21 -25.36
#